data_AF-A0A0C2GIX4-F1
#
_entry.id   AF-A0A0C2GIX4-F1
#
_cell.length_a   1.000
_cell.length_b   1.000
_cell.length_c   1.000
_cell.angle_alpha   90.00
_cell.angle_beta   90.00
_cell.angle_gamma   90.00
#
_symmetry.space_group_name_H-M   'P 1'
#
loop_
_entity.id
_entity.type
_entity.pdbx_description
1 polymer ?
#
loop_
_entity_poly.entity_id
_entity_poly.type
_entity_poly.pdbx_seq_one_letter_code
_entity_poly.pdbx_strand_id
1 'polypeptide(L)'
;MGREKDVSTRLIRPTIPEFDTSRLLLFVERWDPNWEHDGSIKIFDEGIAQYMLADIESHYKYMAALILSKPSLRCRLVEEEPDDILDAEGNRITLTKPANLSNDEINKIEYMKQILHKRGYRFD
;
A
#
# COMPACT_ATOMS: atom_id res chain seq x y z
N MET A 1 17.93 -6.68 -14.55
CA MET A 1 17.70 -7.45 -13.31
C MET A 1 17.53 -6.41 -12.21
N GLY A 2 16.30 -6.22 -11.72
CA GLY A 2 16.00 -5.11 -10.79
C GLY A 2 16.72 -5.30 -9.45
N ARG A 3 17.15 -4.20 -8.81
CA ARG A 3 17.77 -4.26 -7.49
C ARG A 3 16.67 -4.51 -6.46
N GLU A 4 16.85 -5.47 -5.57
CA GLU A 4 15.89 -5.76 -4.49
C GLU A 4 16.39 -5.27 -3.15
N LYS A 5 15.46 -4.87 -2.27
CA LYS A 5 15.78 -4.31 -0.96
C LYS A 5 14.67 -4.60 0.04
N ASP A 6 15.03 -4.87 1.29
CA ASP A 6 14.08 -4.90 2.39
C ASP A 6 13.78 -3.48 2.85
N VAL A 7 12.50 -3.12 2.80
CA VAL A 7 12.03 -1.76 3.08
C VAL A 7 10.99 -1.80 4.19
N SER A 8 11.16 -0.94 5.20
CA SER A 8 10.14 -0.79 6.23
C SER A 8 8.86 -0.24 5.61
N THR A 9 7.72 -0.82 5.98
CA THR A 9 6.42 -0.34 5.49
C THR A 9 6.15 1.12 5.86
N ARG A 10 6.89 1.69 6.82
CA ARG A 10 6.82 3.12 7.20
C ARG A 10 7.45 4.08 6.20
N LEU A 11 8.36 3.58 5.36
CA LEU A 11 9.08 4.37 4.36
C LEU A 11 8.46 4.27 2.97
N ILE A 12 7.43 3.44 2.82
CA ILE A 12 6.71 3.25 1.56
C ILE A 12 5.49 4.19 1.56
N ARG A 13 5.28 4.88 0.43
CA ARG A 13 4.13 5.76 0.20
C ARG A 13 3.35 5.33 -1.05
N PRO A 14 2.01 5.27 -0.98
CA PRO A 14 1.16 5.12 -2.16
C PRO A 14 1.19 6.39 -3.02
N THR A 15 0.92 6.22 -4.31
CA THR A 15 0.86 7.28 -5.33
C THR A 15 -0.50 7.36 -6.02
N ILE A 16 -1.39 6.38 -5.78
CA ILE A 16 -2.79 6.40 -6.28
C ILE A 16 -3.79 6.74 -5.16
N PRO A 17 -4.88 7.48 -5.47
CA PRO A 17 -5.87 7.90 -4.47
C PRO A 17 -7.00 6.90 -4.26
N GLU A 18 -7.32 6.06 -5.24
CA GLU A 18 -8.53 5.24 -5.21
C GLU A 18 -8.24 3.75 -4.99
N PHE A 19 -8.98 3.16 -4.06
CA PHE A 19 -8.86 1.73 -3.73
C PHE A 19 -10.22 1.07 -3.63
N ASP A 20 -10.35 -0.06 -4.33
CA ASP A 20 -11.51 -0.94 -4.17
C ASP A 20 -11.39 -1.76 -2.90
N THR A 21 -12.32 -1.56 -1.97
CA THR A 21 -12.26 -2.20 -0.66
C THR A 21 -12.42 -3.72 -0.76
N SER A 22 -13.24 -4.21 -1.71
CA SER A 22 -13.46 -5.65 -1.90
C SER A 22 -12.18 -6.33 -2.40
N ARG A 23 -11.51 -5.72 -3.37
CA ARG A 23 -10.23 -6.16 -3.90
C ARG A 23 -9.16 -6.11 -2.82
N LEU A 24 -9.10 -5.04 -2.02
CA LEU A 24 -8.16 -4.95 -0.92
C LEU A 24 -8.33 -6.09 0.09
N LEU A 25 -9.56 -6.37 0.50
CA LEU A 25 -9.86 -7.47 1.42
C LEU A 25 -9.50 -8.83 0.83
N LEU A 26 -9.66 -9.03 -0.49
CA LEU A 26 -9.22 -10.24 -1.16
C LEU A 26 -7.70 -10.46 -1.08
N PHE A 27 -6.89 -9.39 -1.16
CA PHE A 27 -5.44 -9.48 -0.97
C PHE A 27 -5.07 -9.83 0.48
N VAL A 28 -5.88 -9.38 1.45
CA VAL A 28 -5.70 -9.74 2.87
C VAL A 28 -6.06 -11.20 3.10
N GLU A 29 -7.20 -11.66 2.58
CA GLU A 29 -7.66 -13.05 2.72
C GLU A 29 -6.70 -14.03 2.05
N ARG A 30 -6.21 -13.68 0.85
CA ARG A 30 -5.33 -14.53 0.03
C ARG A 30 -3.88 -14.10 0.10
N TRP A 31 -3.46 -13.53 1.22
CA TRP A 31 -2.09 -13.11 1.41
C TRP A 31 -1.13 -14.27 1.15
N ASP A 32 -0.26 -14.11 0.15
CA ASP A 32 0.81 -15.07 -0.11
C ASP A 32 2.05 -14.65 0.70
N PRO A 33 2.53 -15.47 1.66
CA PRO A 33 3.74 -15.18 2.41
C PRO A 33 4.99 -14.92 1.54
N ASN A 34 5.02 -15.43 0.31
CA ASN A 34 6.12 -15.16 -0.61
C ASN A 34 6.21 -13.69 -1.00
N TRP A 35 5.11 -12.93 -0.96
CA TRP A 35 5.13 -11.49 -1.27
C TRP A 35 5.97 -10.67 -0.28
N GLU A 36 6.28 -11.23 0.89
CA GLU A 36 7.18 -10.59 1.86
C GLU A 36 8.66 -10.71 1.45
N HIS A 37 8.99 -11.61 0.50
CA HIS A 37 10.35 -12.03 0.20
C HIS A 37 10.70 -12.08 -1.30
N ASP A 38 9.72 -12.07 -2.19
CA ASP A 38 9.90 -12.31 -3.63
C ASP A 38 10.21 -11.07 -4.47
N GLY A 39 10.19 -9.87 -3.85
CA GLY A 39 10.41 -8.62 -4.56
C GLY A 39 9.29 -8.27 -5.54
N SER A 40 8.09 -8.83 -5.39
CA SER A 40 6.95 -8.57 -6.28
C SER A 40 6.30 -7.21 -6.08
N ILE A 41 6.65 -6.50 -4.99
CA ILE A 41 6.23 -5.13 -4.72
C ILE A 41 7.27 -4.19 -5.34
N LYS A 42 6.83 -3.39 -6.32
CA LYS A 42 7.69 -2.46 -7.06
C LYS A 42 7.64 -1.07 -6.45
N ILE A 43 8.82 -0.51 -6.23
CA ILE A 43 8.99 0.81 -5.64
C ILE A 43 10.04 1.61 -6.40
N PHE A 44 9.87 2.93 -6.46
CA PHE A 44 10.87 3.88 -6.91
C PHE A 44 11.53 4.55 -5.71
N ASP A 45 12.86 4.75 -5.76
CA ASP A 45 13.61 5.45 -4.71
C ASP A 45 13.65 6.94 -5.04
N GLU A 46 12.80 7.72 -4.36
CA GLU A 46 12.69 9.18 -4.51
C GLU A 46 13.93 9.92 -3.95
N GLY A 47 14.82 9.20 -3.26
CA GLY A 47 15.80 9.81 -2.37
C GLY A 47 15.15 10.23 -1.04
N ILE A 48 15.97 10.70 -0.09
CA ILE A 48 15.48 11.18 1.21
C ILE A 48 14.73 10.09 2.02
N ALA A 49 15.12 8.83 1.83
CA ALA A 49 14.62 7.67 2.59
C ALA A 49 13.10 7.41 2.47
N GLN A 50 12.45 7.83 1.38
CA GLN A 50 11.09 7.44 1.03
C GLN A 50 11.03 6.68 -0.29
N TYR A 51 10.03 5.81 -0.42
CA TYR A 51 9.84 4.91 -1.54
C TYR A 51 8.42 5.01 -2.10
N MET A 52 8.30 5.35 -3.38
CA MET A 52 7.02 5.49 -4.07
C MET A 52 6.58 4.15 -4.65
N LEU A 53 5.33 3.76 -4.46
CA LEU A 53 4.78 2.56 -5.12
C LEU A 53 4.60 2.79 -6.62
N ALA A 54 5.08 1.83 -7.41
CA ALA A 54 5.21 2.03 -8.86
C ALA A 54 4.03 1.48 -9.69
N ASP A 55 3.25 0.54 -9.17
CA ASP A 55 2.12 -0.04 -9.90
C ASP A 55 0.95 -0.41 -8.98
N ILE A 56 -0.23 -0.56 -9.59
CA ILE A 56 -1.49 -0.82 -8.88
C ILE A 56 -1.40 -2.08 -8.01
N GLU A 57 -0.79 -3.16 -8.48
CA GLU A 57 -0.70 -4.40 -7.72
C GLU A 57 0.13 -4.22 -6.44
N SER A 58 1.26 -3.50 -6.55
CA SER A 58 2.13 -3.15 -5.43
C SER A 58 1.38 -2.35 -4.37
N HIS A 59 0.48 -1.46 -4.80
CA HIS A 59 -0.39 -0.71 -3.89
C HIS A 59 -1.33 -1.61 -3.09
N TYR A 60 -2.02 -2.55 -3.75
CA TYR A 60 -2.90 -3.48 -3.04
C TYR A 60 -2.13 -4.39 -2.08
N LYS A 61 -0.97 -4.92 -2.49
CA LYS A 61 -0.11 -5.72 -1.60
C LYS A 61 0.36 -4.91 -0.41
N TYR A 62 0.78 -3.66 -0.62
CA TYR A 62 1.19 -2.78 0.45
C TYR A 62 0.06 -2.47 1.44
N MET A 63 -1.12 -2.09 0.96
CA MET A 63 -2.28 -1.82 1.81
C MET A 63 -2.69 -3.07 2.61
N ALA A 64 -2.68 -4.25 1.98
CA ALA A 64 -2.93 -5.51 2.66
C ALA A 64 -1.85 -5.81 3.73
N ALA A 65 -0.58 -5.54 3.42
CA ALA A 65 0.52 -5.68 4.37
C ALA A 65 0.35 -4.76 5.58
N LEU A 66 -0.17 -3.54 5.40
CA LEU A 66 -0.51 -2.66 6.53
C LEU A 66 -1.62 -3.25 7.40
N ILE A 67 -2.70 -3.76 6.80
CA ILE A 67 -3.78 -4.44 7.52
C ILE A 67 -3.23 -5.62 8.34
N LEU A 68 -2.33 -6.39 7.74
CA LEU A 68 -1.69 -7.55 8.35
C LEU A 68 -0.51 -7.19 9.27
N SER A 69 -0.31 -5.90 9.58
CA SER A 69 0.72 -5.41 10.50
C SER A 69 2.16 -5.80 10.12
N LYS A 70 2.46 -5.92 8.83
CA LYS A 70 3.80 -6.30 8.36
C LYS A 70 4.81 -5.15 8.59
N PRO A 71 5.96 -5.42 9.24
CA PRO A 71 6.92 -4.36 9.58
C PRO A 71 7.77 -3.92 8.38
N SER A 72 8.02 -4.83 7.44
CA SER A 72 8.86 -4.63 6.26
C SER A 72 8.44 -5.57 5.13
N LEU A 73 8.85 -5.23 3.91
CA LEU A 73 8.60 -5.99 2.70
C LEU A 73 9.87 -6.02 1.86
N ARG A 74 10.17 -7.16 1.23
CA ARG A 74 11.17 -7.23 0.16
C ARG A 74 10.57 -6.62 -1.11
N CYS A 75 11.17 -5.54 -1.57
CA CYS A 75 10.68 -4.79 -2.72
C CYS A 75 11.72 -4.77 -3.85
N ARG A 76 11.25 -4.59 -5.09
CA ARG A 76 12.07 -4.38 -6.28
C ARG A 76 12.10 -2.90 -6.63
N LEU A 77 13.30 -2.36 -6.77
CA LEU A 77 13.53 -1.01 -7.26
C LEU A 77 13.27 -0.94 -8.76
N VAL A 78 12.45 0.03 -9.15
CA VAL A 78 12.25 0.44 -10.55
C VAL A 78 13.03 1.72 -10.84
N GLU A 79 13.40 1.92 -12.10
CA GLU A 79 14.15 3.09 -12.55
C GLU A 79 13.23 4.26 -12.95
N GLU A 80 12.00 3.96 -13.31
CA GLU A 80 11.00 4.94 -13.75
C GLU A 80 10.23 5.46 -12.54
N GLU A 81 10.19 6.79 -12.41
CA GLU A 81 9.40 7.49 -11.41
C GLU A 81 7.91 7.37 -11.73
N PRO A 82 7.08 6.88 -10.80
CA PRO A 82 5.64 6.78 -11.02
C PRO A 82 4.95 8.13 -10.85
N ASP A 83 3.85 8.34 -11.57
CA ASP A 83 2.99 9.51 -11.37
C ASP A 83 2.40 9.53 -9.95
N ASP A 84 2.60 10.64 -9.24
CA ASP A 84 2.10 10.84 -7.89
C ASP A 84 0.78 11.61 -7.85
N ILE A 85 -0.28 10.91 -8.25
CA ILE A 85 -1.64 11.46 -8.28
C ILE A 85 -2.11 11.78 -6.87
N LEU A 86 -1.71 10.97 -5.89
CA LEU A 86 -2.13 11.12 -4.49
C LEU A 86 -1.60 12.41 -3.84
N ASP A 87 -0.35 12.79 -4.07
CA ASP A 87 0.18 14.06 -3.56
C ASP A 87 -0.54 15.26 -4.19
N ALA A 88 -0.80 15.20 -5.50
CA ALA A 88 -1.55 16.22 -6.22
C ALA A 88 -2.99 16.41 -5.68
N GLU A 89 -3.61 15.35 -5.16
CA GLU A 89 -4.92 15.37 -4.51
C GLU A 89 -4.88 15.70 -3.00
N GLY A 90 -3.71 16.10 -2.49
CA GLY A 90 -3.53 16.51 -1.10
C GLY A 90 -3.58 15.35 -0.12
N ASN A 91 -3.05 14.19 -0.52
CA ASN A 91 -2.95 12.96 0.27
C ASN A 91 -4.32 12.41 0.73
N ARG A 92 -5.36 12.56 -0.10
CA ARG A 92 -6.70 12.02 0.14
C ARG A 92 -6.87 10.67 -0.53
N ILE A 93 -7.27 9.67 0.25
CA ILE A 93 -7.54 8.31 -0.21
C ILE A 93 -9.05 8.08 -0.20
N THR A 94 -9.59 7.65 -1.34
CA THR A 94 -10.98 7.23 -1.46
C THR A 94 -11.06 5.71 -1.47
N LEU A 95 -11.85 5.17 -0.53
CA LEU A 95 -12.15 3.74 -0.48
C LEU A 95 -13.54 3.50 -1.06
N THR A 96 -13.63 2.85 -2.21
CA THR A 96 -14.93 2.46 -2.75
C THR A 96 -15.46 1.30 -1.89
N LYS A 97 -16.49 1.59 -1.08
CA LYS A 97 -17.06 0.64 -0.13
C LYS A 97 -18.07 -0.29 -0.82
N PRO A 98 -17.97 -1.61 -0.65
CA PRO A 98 -19.07 -2.51 -0.98
C PRO A 98 -20.20 -2.34 0.04
N ALA A 99 -21.43 -2.65 -0.37
CA ALA A 99 -22.63 -2.40 0.42
C ALA A 99 -22.70 -3.20 1.74
N ASN A 100 -21.99 -4.33 1.85
CA ASN A 100 -22.16 -5.29 2.95
C ASN A 100 -20.81 -5.82 3.46
N LEU A 101 -20.03 -5.00 4.18
CA LEU A 101 -18.86 -5.47 4.91
C LEU A 101 -19.27 -6.05 6.27
N SER A 102 -18.65 -7.16 6.66
CA SER A 102 -18.73 -7.69 8.02
C SER A 102 -17.99 -6.78 9.01
N ASN A 103 -18.30 -6.92 10.31
CA ASN A 103 -17.63 -6.15 11.36
C ASN A 103 -16.10 -6.39 11.39
N ASP A 104 -15.65 -7.60 11.07
CA ASP A 104 -14.22 -7.93 10.99
C ASP A 104 -13.53 -7.18 9.85
N GLU A 105 -14.14 -7.15 8.67
CA GLU A 105 -13.63 -6.42 7.51
C GLU A 105 -13.60 -4.92 7.77
N ILE A 106 -14.64 -4.37 8.41
CA ILE A 106 -14.67 -2.97 8.83
C ILE A 106 -13.48 -2.67 9.76
N ASN A 107 -13.23 -3.52 10.77
CA ASN A 107 -12.13 -3.33 11.70
C ASN A 107 -10.75 -3.37 11.00
N LYS A 108 -10.57 -4.26 10.02
CA LYS A 108 -9.35 -4.32 9.20
C LYS A 108 -9.10 -3.02 8.44
N ILE A 109 -10.14 -2.48 7.80
CA ILE A 109 -10.05 -1.22 7.05
C ILE A 109 -9.79 -0.04 7.99
N GLU A 110 -10.48 0.04 9.12
CA GLU A 110 -10.27 1.12 10.10
C GLU A 110 -8.85 1.06 10.71
N TYR A 111 -8.31 -0.14 10.94
CA TYR A 111 -6.92 -0.28 11.39
C TYR A 111 -5.92 0.30 10.37
N MET A 112 -6.09 -0.02 9.09
CA MET A 112 -5.26 0.55 8.02
C MET A 112 -5.39 2.07 7.96
N LYS A 113 -6.61 2.60 8.03
CA LYS A 113 -6.86 4.05 8.04
C LYS A 113 -6.15 4.73 9.20
N GLN A 114 -6.17 4.15 10.40
CA GLN A 114 -5.46 4.71 11.55
C GLN A 114 -3.95 4.79 11.33
N ILE A 115 -3.35 3.77 10.68
CA ILE A 115 -1.92 3.80 10.33
C ILE A 115 -1.63 4.92 9.35
N LEU A 116 -2.43 5.03 8.29
CA LEU A 116 -2.22 6.01 7.22
C LEU A 116 -2.52 7.44 7.71
N HIS A 117 -3.52 7.63 8.56
CA HIS A 117 -3.80 8.93 9.18
C HIS A 117 -2.62 9.44 10.00
N LYS A 118 -1.95 8.57 10.76
CA LYS A 118 -0.72 8.92 11.50
C LYS A 118 0.44 9.31 10.57
N ARG A 119 0.36 8.96 9.29
CA ARG A 119 1.35 9.28 8.25
C ARG A 119 0.94 10.46 7.37
N GLY A 120 -0.18 11.12 7.69
CA GLY A 120 -0.63 12.34 7.00
C GLY A 120 -1.70 12.13 5.94
N TYR A 121 -2.13 10.88 5.68
CA TYR A 121 -3.20 10.60 4.71
C TYR A 121 -4.59 10.88 5.30
N ARG A 122 -5.51 11.31 4.44
CA ARG A 122 -6.92 11.58 4.78
C ARG A 122 -7.81 10.60 4.03
N PHE A 123 -9.01 10.39 4.56
CA PHE A 123 -10.00 9.50 3.94
C PHE A 123 -11.32 10.24 3.80
N ASP A 124 -11.96 10.09 2.66
CA ASP A 124 -13.35 10.53 2.42
C ASP A 124 -14.36 9.40 2.70
#